data_AF-A0A6J0VBZ8-F1
#
_entry.id   AF-A0A6J0VBZ8-F1
#
_cell.length_a   1.000
_cell.length_b   1.000
_cell.length_c   1.000
_cell.angle_alpha   90.00
_cell.angle_beta   90.00
_cell.angle_gamma   90.00
#
_symmetry.space_group_name_H-M   'P 1'
#
loop_
_entity.id
_entity.type
_entity.pdbx_description
1 polymer ?
#
loop_
_entity_poly.entity_id
_entity_poly.type
_entity_poly.pdbx_seq_one_letter_code
_entity_poly.pdbx_strand_id
1 'polypeptide(L)'
;MPEGKPTLYVTSLTNYLIEEKLMKPFRRLYNINLMAEYYRAKQALMETPFEYHALLMGYKHLRTFDGEMYSLTSKCSVLLAKDFIHDTFALILNLNSSGVKSLHAYLSDTTVVIHPEQKIYSKYNSSQWDSSCHPDIPLEENDIVVQREADHVGISTTSGASFSCDLRYDLCTLTLDGWHHATSAGLLGTNDNEAGNEWMLPNHSYADSLEEFIGAWQVSDHCSQAKNAEKLCVNTSGSKICKTFFQDFNSPFRNCFRVVDPEPFHSLCVSHTCELPNIKTPCTMAAAFVHLCNRNFVPLEMPFQCDGELRLRNSSLPKATH
;
A
#
# COMPACT_ATOMS: atom_id res chain seq x y z
N MET A 1 65.63 -8.31 -24.83
CA MET A 1 64.98 -7.86 -23.58
C MET A 1 63.85 -6.93 -23.97
N PRO A 2 62.57 -7.28 -23.74
CA PRO A 2 61.49 -6.33 -23.89
C PRO A 2 61.32 -5.55 -22.58
N GLU A 3 61.29 -4.22 -22.69
CA GLU A 3 61.07 -3.28 -21.60
C GLU A 3 59.70 -3.52 -20.95
N GLY A 4 59.70 -3.52 -19.62
CA GLY A 4 58.53 -3.80 -18.80
C GLY A 4 57.42 -2.76 -18.98
N LYS A 5 56.17 -3.23 -18.88
CA LYS A 5 54.99 -2.43 -18.59
C LYS A 5 54.59 -2.63 -17.12
N PRO A 6 55.07 -1.84 -16.14
CA PRO A 6 54.58 -1.89 -14.76
C PRO A 6 53.46 -0.88 -14.48
N THR A 7 53.21 0.08 -15.37
CA THR A 7 52.42 1.29 -15.07
C THR A 7 50.90 1.09 -15.09
N LEU A 8 50.39 0.14 -15.87
CA LEU A 8 48.95 -0.04 -16.10
C LEU A 8 48.25 -0.86 -14.98
N TYR A 9 49.01 -1.72 -14.29
CA TYR A 9 48.50 -2.55 -13.20
C TYR A 9 48.47 -1.79 -11.87
N VAL A 10 49.46 -0.93 -11.63
CA VAL A 10 49.54 -0.11 -10.42
C VAL A 10 48.44 0.95 -10.40
N THR A 11 48.15 1.57 -11.55
CA THR A 11 47.08 2.58 -11.69
C THR A 11 45.67 2.01 -11.49
N SER A 12 45.41 0.78 -11.95
CA SER A 12 44.12 0.11 -11.71
C SER A 12 43.97 -0.31 -10.24
N LEU A 13 45.05 -0.77 -9.60
CA LEU A 13 45.06 -1.14 -8.18
C LEU A 13 44.88 0.09 -7.28
N THR A 14 45.53 1.22 -7.60
CA THR A 14 45.36 2.47 -6.85
C THR A 14 43.95 3.04 -7.03
N ASN A 15 43.38 2.99 -8.23
CA ASN A 15 42.00 3.42 -8.46
C ASN A 15 41.00 2.52 -7.72
N TYR A 16 41.20 1.21 -7.74
CA TYR A 16 40.38 0.28 -6.96
C TYR A 16 40.45 0.57 -5.46
N LEU A 17 41.66 0.75 -4.91
CA LEU A 17 41.83 1.07 -3.48
C LEU A 17 41.17 2.41 -3.12
N ILE A 18 41.33 3.43 -3.95
CA ILE A 18 40.71 4.74 -3.72
C ILE A 18 39.19 4.62 -3.80
N GLU A 19 38.62 4.00 -4.83
CA GLU A 19 37.16 3.93 -4.99
C GLU A 19 36.50 2.97 -4.01
N GLU A 20 36.98 1.74 -3.91
CA GLU A 20 36.34 0.66 -3.15
C GLU A 20 36.67 0.71 -1.66
N LYS A 21 37.94 0.98 -1.31
CA LYS A 21 38.40 0.89 0.10
C LYS A 21 38.35 2.23 0.83
N LEU A 22 38.37 3.36 0.12
CA LEU A 22 38.35 4.70 0.72
C LEU A 22 37.03 5.42 0.44
N MET A 23 36.72 5.71 -0.83
CA MET A 23 35.60 6.58 -1.18
C MET A 23 34.23 5.95 -0.88
N LYS A 24 34.03 4.65 -1.12
CA LYS A 24 32.79 3.97 -0.75
C LYS A 24 32.49 4.01 0.75
N PRO A 25 33.39 3.63 1.67
CA PRO A 25 33.13 3.73 3.11
C PRO A 25 32.95 5.18 3.58
N PHE A 26 33.72 6.14 3.06
CA PHE A 26 33.50 7.56 3.37
C PHE A 26 32.13 8.06 2.91
N ARG A 27 31.70 7.72 1.69
CA ARG A 27 30.35 8.04 1.21
C ARG A 27 29.27 7.36 2.05
N ARG A 28 29.48 6.12 2.48
CA ARG A 28 28.56 5.43 3.41
C ARG A 28 28.43 6.19 4.71
N LEU A 29 29.54 6.57 5.35
CA LEU A 29 29.54 7.34 6.59
C LEU A 29 28.88 8.71 6.45
N TYR A 30 29.22 9.46 5.39
CA TYR A 30 28.62 10.77 5.11
C TYR A 30 27.11 10.67 4.83
N ASN A 31 26.66 9.54 4.27
CA ASN A 31 25.25 9.33 3.94
C ASN A 31 24.42 8.70 5.07
N ILE A 32 25.01 8.43 6.25
CA ILE A 32 24.25 7.93 7.40
C ILE A 32 23.24 8.99 7.82
N ASN A 33 21.97 8.58 7.87
CA ASN A 33 20.94 9.36 8.53
C ASN A 33 20.82 8.86 9.98
N LEU A 34 21.36 9.62 10.92
CA LEU A 34 21.34 9.28 12.36
C LEU A 34 19.91 9.12 12.89
N MET A 35 18.95 9.91 12.40
CA MET A 35 17.55 9.78 12.82
C MET A 35 16.96 8.46 12.33
N ALA A 36 17.28 8.03 11.11
CA ALA A 36 16.81 6.74 10.60
C ALA A 36 17.37 5.55 11.39
N GLU A 37 18.65 5.58 11.77
CA GLU A 37 19.24 4.54 12.64
C GLU A 37 18.63 4.56 14.05
N TYR A 38 18.37 5.75 14.59
CA TYR A 38 17.67 5.90 15.87
C TYR A 38 16.28 5.24 15.80
N TYR A 39 15.49 5.54 14.77
CA TYR A 39 14.15 4.97 14.62
C TYR A 39 14.17 3.45 14.39
N ARG A 40 15.15 2.94 13.63
CA ARG A 40 15.38 1.50 13.50
C ARG A 40 15.64 0.83 14.85
N ALA A 41 16.51 1.42 15.66
CA ALA A 41 16.79 0.91 17.00
C ALA A 41 15.57 1.00 17.93
N LYS A 42 14.83 2.13 17.86
CA LYS A 42 13.60 2.34 18.63
C LYS A 42 12.53 1.30 18.27
N GLN A 43 12.30 1.04 16.98
CA GLN A 43 11.35 0.02 16.51
C GLN A 43 11.73 -1.37 17.03
N ALA A 44 13.01 -1.74 16.98
CA ALA A 44 13.48 -3.04 17.49
C ALA A 44 13.32 -3.22 19.01
N LEU A 45 13.17 -2.11 19.76
CA LEU A 45 12.97 -2.11 21.21
C LEU A 45 11.50 -2.00 21.61
N MET A 46 10.63 -1.54 20.72
CA MET A 46 9.19 -1.42 20.99
C MET A 46 8.50 -2.73 20.61
N GLU A 47 7.60 -3.19 21.48
CA GLU A 47 6.67 -4.26 21.11
C GLU A 47 5.70 -3.71 20.08
N THR A 48 5.77 -4.23 18.85
CA THR A 48 4.74 -3.98 17.85
C THR A 48 3.42 -4.60 18.33
N PRO A 49 2.27 -3.93 18.13
CA PRO A 49 0.99 -4.53 18.47
C PRO A 49 0.88 -5.91 17.82
N PHE A 50 0.32 -6.88 18.56
CA PHE A 50 0.10 -8.22 18.03
C PHE A 50 -1.14 -8.22 17.13
N GLU A 51 -0.94 -7.80 15.90
CA GLU A 51 -1.96 -7.62 14.87
C GLU A 51 -1.39 -7.91 13.48
N TYR A 52 -2.25 -8.27 12.54
CA TYR A 52 -1.93 -8.44 11.13
C TYR A 52 -2.41 -7.23 10.36
N HIS A 53 -1.55 -6.66 9.51
CA HIS A 53 -1.88 -5.41 8.82
C HIS A 53 -1.54 -5.45 7.33
N ALA A 54 -2.57 -5.31 6.50
CA ALA A 54 -2.50 -5.34 5.05
C ALA A 54 -3.01 -4.02 4.43
N LEU A 55 -2.49 -3.67 3.26
CA LEU A 55 -2.80 -2.42 2.56
C LEU A 55 -3.31 -2.69 1.14
N LEU A 56 -4.29 -1.90 0.71
CA LEU A 56 -4.70 -1.74 -0.67
C LEU A 56 -4.47 -0.29 -1.09
N MET A 57 -3.59 -0.09 -2.06
CA MET A 57 -3.13 1.22 -2.51
C MET A 57 -3.64 1.49 -3.93
N GLY A 58 -4.46 2.54 -4.09
CA GLY A 58 -4.99 2.94 -5.40
C GLY A 58 -5.92 1.90 -6.03
N TYR A 59 -6.54 1.05 -5.21
CA TYR A 59 -7.37 -0.08 -5.65
C TYR A 59 -6.67 -1.00 -6.67
N LYS A 60 -5.34 -1.09 -6.59
CA LYS A 60 -4.51 -1.83 -7.55
C LYS A 60 -3.34 -2.54 -6.87
N HIS A 61 -2.60 -1.87 -6.01
CA HIS A 61 -1.42 -2.45 -5.39
C HIS A 61 -1.75 -2.98 -4.01
N LEU A 62 -1.18 -4.12 -3.66
CA LEU A 62 -1.41 -4.78 -2.39
C LEU A 62 -0.12 -4.83 -1.59
N ARG A 63 -0.27 -4.74 -0.27
CA ARG A 63 0.70 -5.25 0.70
C ARG A 63 -0.02 -6.32 1.51
N THR A 64 0.49 -7.55 1.49
CA THR A 64 -0.07 -8.65 2.27
C THR A 64 0.16 -8.42 3.78
N PHE A 65 -0.45 -9.28 4.58
CA PHE A 65 -0.25 -9.29 6.03
C PHE A 65 1.21 -9.49 6.41
N ASP A 66 1.93 -10.39 5.70
CA ASP A 66 3.33 -10.73 6.01
C ASP A 66 4.35 -9.93 5.18
N GLY A 67 3.85 -8.94 4.41
CA GLY A 67 4.66 -7.84 3.88
C GLY A 67 5.01 -7.91 2.40
N GLU A 68 4.54 -8.93 1.67
CA GLU A 68 4.71 -9.03 0.23
C GLU A 68 3.94 -7.94 -0.51
N MET A 69 4.52 -7.44 -1.61
CA MET A 69 3.97 -6.32 -2.37
C MET A 69 3.88 -6.60 -3.86
N TYR A 70 2.70 -6.39 -4.45
CA TYR A 70 2.47 -6.60 -5.89
C TYR A 70 1.26 -5.83 -6.42
N SER A 71 1.14 -5.80 -7.75
CA SER A 71 0.02 -5.16 -8.46
C SER A 71 -1.01 -6.18 -8.92
N LEU A 72 -2.28 -5.86 -8.74
CA LEU A 72 -3.39 -6.56 -9.36
C LEU A 72 -3.40 -6.33 -10.87
N THR A 73 -3.47 -7.44 -11.61
CA THR A 73 -3.52 -7.48 -13.08
C THR A 73 -4.90 -7.92 -13.59
N SER A 74 -5.76 -8.38 -12.68
CA SER A 74 -7.11 -8.85 -12.96
C SER A 74 -8.07 -7.72 -13.38
N LYS A 75 -8.94 -8.02 -14.36
CA LYS A 75 -10.08 -7.19 -14.75
C LYS A 75 -11.39 -7.78 -14.25
N CYS A 76 -11.35 -8.40 -13.08
CA CYS A 76 -12.44 -9.16 -12.49
C CYS A 76 -12.60 -8.76 -11.03
N SER A 77 -13.72 -9.15 -10.45
CA SER A 77 -13.86 -9.11 -9.00
C SER A 77 -12.95 -10.15 -8.37
N VAL A 78 -12.17 -9.74 -7.37
CA VAL A 78 -11.18 -10.59 -6.70
C VAL A 78 -11.38 -10.59 -5.19
N LEU A 79 -11.13 -11.75 -4.57
CA LEU A 79 -11.14 -11.90 -3.13
C LEU A 79 -9.81 -11.41 -2.54
N LEU A 80 -9.86 -10.32 -1.76
CA LEU A 80 -8.68 -9.78 -1.08
C LEU A 80 -8.37 -10.57 0.18
N ALA A 81 -9.36 -10.78 1.04
CA ALA A 81 -9.20 -11.54 2.27
C ALA A 81 -10.55 -12.09 2.70
N LYS A 82 -10.56 -13.27 3.30
CA LYS A 82 -11.73 -13.85 3.96
C LYS A 82 -11.27 -14.66 5.15
N ASP A 83 -12.01 -14.55 6.25
CA ASP A 83 -11.90 -15.49 7.36
C ASP A 83 -12.49 -16.85 6.96
N PHE A 84 -11.62 -17.84 6.74
CA PHE A 84 -12.03 -19.18 6.34
C PHE A 84 -12.31 -20.11 7.52
N ILE A 85 -12.06 -19.66 8.76
CA ILE A 85 -12.28 -20.47 9.96
C ILE A 85 -13.62 -20.15 10.59
N HIS A 86 -13.92 -18.86 10.83
CA HIS A 86 -15.14 -18.45 11.54
C HIS A 86 -16.16 -17.74 10.66
N ASP A 87 -15.82 -17.47 9.38
CA ASP A 87 -16.69 -16.81 8.40
C ASP A 87 -17.16 -15.40 8.86
N THR A 88 -16.32 -14.70 9.64
CA THR A 88 -16.70 -13.41 10.25
C THR A 88 -16.63 -12.23 9.29
N PHE A 89 -15.71 -12.28 8.31
CA PHE A 89 -15.56 -11.22 7.31
C PHE A 89 -15.10 -11.76 5.94
N ALA A 90 -15.45 -11.00 4.89
CA ALA A 90 -14.83 -11.12 3.58
C ALA A 90 -14.66 -9.74 2.92
N LEU A 91 -13.54 -9.53 2.26
CA LEU A 91 -13.20 -8.30 1.56
C LEU A 91 -13.00 -8.60 0.07
N ILE A 92 -13.84 -8.02 -0.78
CA ILE A 92 -13.84 -8.22 -2.23
C ILE A 92 -13.60 -6.89 -2.93
N LEU A 93 -12.57 -6.83 -3.79
CA LEU A 93 -12.44 -5.75 -4.75
C LEU A 93 -13.28 -6.08 -5.97
N ASN A 94 -14.44 -5.45 -6.08
CA ASN A 94 -15.40 -5.67 -7.15
C ASN A 94 -15.12 -4.76 -8.34
N LEU A 95 -15.19 -5.32 -9.56
CA LEU A 95 -15.15 -4.57 -10.81
C LEU A 95 -16.46 -4.78 -11.57
N ASN A 96 -17.22 -3.71 -11.78
CA ASN A 96 -18.45 -3.83 -12.55
C ASN A 96 -18.19 -3.92 -14.07
N SER A 97 -19.23 -4.22 -14.84
CA SER A 97 -19.16 -4.32 -16.31
C SER A 97 -18.74 -3.01 -17.00
N SER A 98 -18.88 -1.87 -16.32
CA SER A 98 -18.43 -0.56 -16.79
C SER A 98 -16.95 -0.27 -16.47
N GLY A 99 -16.25 -1.18 -15.78
CA GLY A 99 -14.85 -1.02 -15.38
C GLY A 99 -14.66 -0.15 -14.12
N VAL A 100 -15.71 0.16 -13.39
CA VAL A 100 -15.67 0.94 -12.15
C VAL A 100 -15.40 0.00 -10.97
N LYS A 101 -14.40 0.34 -10.16
CA LYS A 101 -14.02 -0.42 -8.97
C LYS A 101 -14.86 0.00 -7.77
N SER A 102 -15.18 -0.97 -6.93
CA SER A 102 -15.83 -0.79 -5.63
C SER A 102 -15.27 -1.81 -4.65
N LEU A 103 -15.18 -1.46 -3.37
CA LEU A 103 -14.63 -2.34 -2.35
C LEU A 103 -15.74 -2.77 -1.41
N HIS A 104 -15.99 -4.08 -1.35
CA HIS A 104 -17.11 -4.69 -0.65
C HIS A 104 -16.58 -5.40 0.59
N ALA A 105 -16.96 -4.91 1.76
CA ALA A 105 -16.70 -5.56 3.04
C ALA A 105 -17.99 -6.24 3.49
N TYR A 106 -17.98 -7.57 3.49
CA TYR A 106 -19.04 -8.42 4.03
C TYR A 106 -18.70 -8.76 5.47
N LEU A 107 -19.61 -8.48 6.39
CA LEU A 107 -19.44 -8.60 7.84
C LEU A 107 -20.71 -9.21 8.42
N SER A 108 -20.71 -10.51 8.75
CA SER A 108 -21.87 -11.24 9.29
C SER A 108 -23.21 -10.96 8.54
N ASP A 109 -24.02 -10.00 8.99
CA ASP A 109 -25.32 -9.60 8.42
C ASP A 109 -25.32 -8.28 7.64
N THR A 110 -24.17 -7.61 7.58
CA THR A 110 -23.98 -6.26 7.06
C THR A 110 -22.98 -6.28 5.91
N THR A 111 -23.28 -5.52 4.85
CA THR A 111 -22.35 -5.27 3.75
C THR A 111 -22.08 -3.78 3.66
N VAL A 112 -20.80 -3.41 3.63
CA VAL A 112 -20.38 -2.03 3.38
C VAL A 112 -19.65 -1.96 2.05
N VAL A 113 -20.11 -1.08 1.17
CA VAL A 113 -19.55 -0.88 -0.16
C VAL A 113 -18.94 0.50 -0.24
N ILE A 114 -17.63 0.57 -0.48
CA ILE A 114 -16.91 1.81 -0.74
C ILE A 114 -16.81 2.06 -2.24
N HIS A 115 -17.23 3.26 -2.64
CA HIS A 115 -17.22 3.76 -4.00
C HIS A 115 -16.13 4.82 -4.15
N PRO A 116 -14.91 4.43 -4.56
CA PRO A 116 -13.74 5.32 -4.52
C PRO A 116 -13.83 6.53 -5.44
N GLU A 117 -14.39 6.37 -6.63
CA GLU A 117 -14.51 7.47 -7.60
C GLU A 117 -15.46 8.56 -7.10
N GLN A 118 -16.55 8.15 -6.45
CA GLN A 118 -17.55 9.03 -5.86
C GLN A 118 -17.16 9.53 -4.46
N LYS A 119 -16.12 8.95 -3.84
CA LYS A 119 -15.75 9.16 -2.44
C LYS A 119 -16.90 8.93 -1.44
N ILE A 120 -17.79 7.98 -1.71
CA ILE A 120 -18.92 7.63 -0.82
C ILE A 120 -18.83 6.18 -0.36
N TYR A 121 -19.62 5.84 0.65
CA TYR A 121 -19.86 4.45 1.07
C TYR A 121 -21.36 4.21 1.21
N SER A 122 -21.76 2.96 1.06
CA SER A 122 -23.13 2.48 1.20
C SER A 122 -23.14 1.33 2.20
N LYS A 123 -24.07 1.32 3.16
CA LYS A 123 -24.31 0.21 4.08
C LYS A 123 -25.59 -0.51 3.66
N TYR A 124 -25.56 -1.84 3.65
CA TYR A 124 -26.70 -2.72 3.40
C TYR A 124 -26.82 -3.71 4.55
N ASN A 125 -28.01 -3.81 5.17
CA ASN A 125 -28.30 -4.82 6.19
C ASN A 125 -29.19 -5.92 5.56
N SER A 126 -28.88 -7.19 5.81
CA SER A 126 -29.65 -8.32 5.30
C SER A 126 -31.12 -8.33 5.76
N SER A 127 -31.43 -7.67 6.88
CA SER A 127 -32.78 -7.60 7.47
C SER A 127 -33.65 -6.44 6.98
N GLN A 128 -33.08 -5.44 6.29
CA GLN A 128 -33.82 -4.27 5.79
C GLN A 128 -33.11 -3.73 4.54
N TRP A 129 -33.79 -3.73 3.39
CA TRP A 129 -33.33 -3.06 2.16
C TRP A 129 -33.46 -1.54 2.35
N ASP A 130 -32.78 -1.00 3.36
CA ASP A 130 -32.68 0.43 3.57
C ASP A 130 -31.30 0.85 3.09
N SER A 131 -31.26 1.48 1.91
CA SER A 131 -30.05 2.13 1.41
C SER A 131 -29.81 3.38 2.26
N SER A 132 -29.29 3.20 3.47
CA SER A 132 -28.91 4.30 4.35
C SER A 132 -27.65 4.97 3.78
N CYS A 133 -27.84 5.86 2.81
CA CYS A 133 -26.91 6.93 2.51
C CYS A 133 -27.03 8.00 3.60
N HIS A 134 -26.50 7.73 4.79
CA HIS A 134 -26.43 8.72 5.87
C HIS A 134 -24.96 9.10 6.10
N PRO A 135 -24.53 10.30 5.67
CA PRO A 135 -23.11 10.65 5.65
C PRO A 135 -22.44 10.81 7.02
N ASP A 136 -23.17 11.03 8.13
CA ASP A 136 -22.56 11.69 9.30
C ASP A 136 -22.93 11.13 10.69
N ILE A 137 -23.43 9.89 10.80
CA ILE A 137 -23.75 9.30 12.13
C ILE A 137 -23.00 7.99 12.31
N PRO A 138 -22.14 7.86 13.35
CA PRO A 138 -21.62 6.57 13.79
C PRO A 138 -22.79 5.65 14.11
N LEU A 139 -22.91 4.56 13.36
CA LEU A 139 -23.95 3.56 13.57
C LEU A 139 -23.28 2.36 14.22
N GLU A 140 -23.61 2.15 15.50
CA GLU A 140 -23.26 0.95 16.26
C GLU A 140 -24.45 0.00 16.18
N GLU A 141 -24.30 -1.10 15.44
CA GLU A 141 -25.37 -2.06 15.21
C GLU A 141 -24.73 -3.44 15.03
N ASN A 142 -25.23 -4.44 15.77
CA ASN A 142 -24.82 -5.85 15.65
C ASN A 142 -23.31 -6.05 15.57
N ASP A 143 -22.57 -5.64 16.62
CA ASP A 143 -21.13 -5.87 16.73
C ASP A 143 -20.25 -5.15 15.68
N ILE A 144 -20.84 -4.26 14.88
CA ILE A 144 -20.16 -3.50 13.83
C ILE A 144 -20.30 -2.00 14.11
N VAL A 145 -19.16 -1.31 14.06
CA VAL A 145 -19.07 0.15 14.22
C VAL A 145 -18.57 0.73 12.91
N VAL A 146 -19.43 1.51 12.24
CA VAL A 146 -19.05 2.26 11.04
C VAL A 146 -18.90 3.74 11.39
N GLN A 147 -17.74 4.32 11.11
CA GLN A 147 -17.42 5.72 11.37
C GLN A 147 -16.95 6.39 10.09
N ARG A 148 -17.43 7.61 9.84
CA ARG A 148 -16.94 8.47 8.78
C ARG A 148 -16.46 9.79 9.35
N GLU A 149 -15.22 10.16 9.01
CA GLU A 149 -14.65 11.47 9.33
C GLU A 149 -14.08 12.07 8.04
N ALA A 150 -14.79 13.04 7.45
CA ALA A 150 -14.44 13.66 6.18
C ALA A 150 -14.22 12.65 5.03
N ASP A 151 -12.96 12.44 4.63
CA ASP A 151 -12.53 11.51 3.58
C ASP A 151 -12.14 10.12 4.14
N HIS A 152 -12.27 9.90 5.45
CA HIS A 152 -11.95 8.64 6.11
C HIS A 152 -13.21 7.83 6.38
N VAL A 153 -13.22 6.55 5.99
CA VAL A 153 -14.27 5.59 6.35
C VAL A 153 -13.62 4.45 7.12
N GLY A 154 -14.01 4.28 8.38
CA GLY A 154 -13.56 3.20 9.26
C GLY A 154 -14.72 2.25 9.58
N ILE A 155 -14.42 0.97 9.62
CA ILE A 155 -15.32 -0.11 10.00
C ILE A 155 -14.55 -1.00 10.97
N SER A 156 -15.11 -1.25 12.14
CA SER A 156 -14.54 -2.21 13.08
C SER A 156 -15.60 -3.19 13.56
N THR A 157 -15.18 -4.43 13.78
CA THR A 157 -16.02 -5.49 14.35
C THR A 157 -15.54 -5.84 15.75
N THR A 158 -16.44 -6.29 16.62
CA THR A 158 -16.05 -6.83 17.93
C THR A 158 -15.28 -8.14 17.82
N SER A 159 -15.36 -8.84 16.67
CA SER A 159 -14.53 -10.00 16.39
C SER A 159 -13.04 -9.66 16.26
N GLY A 160 -12.68 -8.39 16.08
CA GLY A 160 -11.29 -7.91 15.99
C GLY A 160 -10.79 -7.70 14.55
N ALA A 161 -11.69 -7.56 13.59
CA ALA A 161 -11.36 -7.16 12.22
C ALA A 161 -11.70 -5.68 12.03
N SER A 162 -10.76 -4.91 11.51
CA SER A 162 -10.93 -3.49 11.24
C SER A 162 -10.53 -3.16 9.81
N PHE A 163 -11.43 -2.51 9.09
CA PHE A 163 -11.24 -2.07 7.72
C PHE A 163 -11.37 -0.55 7.65
N SER A 164 -10.40 0.11 7.02
CA SER A 164 -10.37 1.57 6.99
C SER A 164 -9.84 2.08 5.66
N CYS A 165 -10.50 3.08 5.09
CA CYS A 165 -10.09 3.73 3.84
C CYS A 165 -9.99 5.24 3.99
N ASP A 166 -8.84 5.78 3.61
CA ASP A 166 -8.64 7.19 3.28
C ASP A 166 -8.95 7.40 1.79
N LEU A 167 -10.12 7.97 1.50
CA LEU A 167 -10.65 8.24 0.17
C LEU A 167 -9.96 9.44 -0.51
N ARG A 168 -9.17 10.23 0.22
CA ARG A 168 -8.36 11.31 -0.36
C ARG A 168 -7.14 10.72 -1.06
N TYR A 169 -6.51 9.73 -0.43
CA TYR A 169 -5.28 9.12 -0.96
C TYR A 169 -5.49 7.75 -1.63
N ASP A 170 -6.72 7.25 -1.71
CA ASP A 170 -7.06 5.90 -2.18
C ASP A 170 -6.28 4.82 -1.41
N LEU A 171 -6.13 4.99 -0.10
CA LEU A 171 -5.43 4.04 0.77
C LEU A 171 -6.45 3.33 1.65
N CYS A 172 -6.56 2.02 1.48
CA CYS A 172 -7.37 1.17 2.34
C CYS A 172 -6.48 0.21 3.12
N THR A 173 -6.93 -0.14 4.32
CA THR A 173 -6.22 -1.02 5.25
C THR A 173 -7.16 -2.08 5.79
N LEU A 174 -6.63 -3.27 6.02
CA LEU A 174 -7.27 -4.33 6.77
C LEU A 174 -6.35 -4.68 7.93
N THR A 175 -6.87 -4.56 9.15
CA THR A 175 -6.18 -4.90 10.38
C THR A 175 -6.94 -6.02 11.07
N LEU A 176 -6.24 -7.09 11.43
CA LEU A 176 -6.81 -8.20 12.20
C LEU A 176 -6.06 -8.28 13.53
N ASP A 177 -6.80 -8.36 14.63
CA ASP A 177 -6.21 -8.63 15.93
C ASP A 177 -5.54 -10.00 15.94
N GLY A 178 -4.48 -10.16 16.73
CA GLY A 178 -3.58 -11.30 16.59
C GLY A 178 -4.18 -12.69 16.90
N TRP A 179 -5.37 -12.77 17.51
CA TRP A 179 -6.11 -14.04 17.61
C TRP A 179 -6.66 -14.56 16.28
N HIS A 180 -6.64 -13.73 15.22
CA HIS A 180 -6.93 -14.17 13.85
C HIS A 180 -5.74 -14.83 13.15
N HIS A 181 -4.64 -15.13 13.86
CA HIS A 181 -3.49 -15.80 13.28
C HIS A 181 -3.91 -17.01 12.41
N ALA A 182 -3.45 -17.02 11.15
CA ALA A 182 -3.72 -18.08 10.18
C ALA A 182 -5.21 -18.37 9.92
N THR A 183 -6.12 -17.40 10.11
CA THR A 183 -7.55 -17.58 9.82
C THR A 183 -7.99 -17.00 8.48
N SER A 184 -7.25 -16.03 7.94
CA SER A 184 -7.57 -15.37 6.68
C SER A 184 -6.80 -15.99 5.51
N ALA A 185 -7.42 -16.03 4.33
CA ALA A 185 -6.73 -16.28 3.07
C ALA A 185 -7.30 -15.41 1.95
N GLY A 186 -6.53 -15.22 0.88
CA GLY A 186 -6.89 -14.40 -0.28
C GLY A 186 -5.68 -13.68 -0.86
N LEU A 187 -5.91 -12.67 -1.69
CA LEU A 187 -4.83 -11.84 -2.25
C LEU A 187 -4.13 -10.92 -1.24
N LEU A 188 -4.52 -10.91 0.04
CA LEU A 188 -3.77 -10.26 1.12
C LEU A 188 -2.97 -11.25 1.96
N GLY A 189 -2.96 -12.54 1.58
CA GLY A 189 -2.14 -13.53 2.23
C GLY A 189 -2.82 -14.38 3.30
N THR A 190 -2.02 -15.19 4.00
CA THR A 190 -2.44 -16.18 5.02
C THR A 190 -2.32 -15.69 6.46
N ASN A 191 -1.75 -14.50 6.68
CA ASN A 191 -1.66 -13.84 7.99
C ASN A 191 -1.09 -14.75 9.10
N ASP A 192 -0.05 -15.50 8.76
CA ASP A 192 0.62 -16.47 9.61
C ASP A 192 2.09 -16.10 9.88
N ASN A 193 2.51 -14.89 9.53
CA ASN A 193 3.88 -14.39 9.65
C ASN A 193 4.90 -15.15 8.79
N GLU A 194 4.47 -15.75 7.67
CA GLU A 194 5.34 -16.53 6.77
C GLU A 194 5.27 -15.97 5.34
N ALA A 195 6.11 -14.98 5.03
CA ALA A 195 6.15 -14.38 3.70
C ALA A 195 6.37 -15.40 2.56
N GLY A 196 6.99 -16.56 2.84
CA GLY A 196 7.26 -17.60 1.85
C GLY A 196 6.03 -18.35 1.34
N ASN A 197 4.88 -18.25 2.00
CA ASN A 197 3.67 -19.02 1.67
C ASN A 197 2.50 -18.13 1.20
N GLU A 198 2.73 -16.83 1.04
CA GLU A 198 1.67 -15.84 0.76
C GLU A 198 0.91 -16.06 -0.55
N TRP A 199 1.49 -16.81 -1.49
CA TRP A 199 0.85 -17.20 -2.75
C TRP A 199 0.12 -18.55 -2.64
N MET A 200 -0.54 -18.79 -1.50
CA MET A 200 -1.37 -19.96 -1.27
C MET A 200 -2.66 -19.90 -2.10
N LEU A 201 -2.91 -20.96 -2.86
CA LEU A 201 -4.09 -21.16 -3.68
C LEU A 201 -5.26 -21.70 -2.83
N PRO A 202 -6.53 -21.58 -3.29
CA PRO A 202 -7.70 -22.09 -2.55
C PRO A 202 -7.68 -23.59 -2.25
N ASN A 203 -6.88 -24.38 -2.97
CA ASN A 203 -6.67 -25.81 -2.75
C ASN A 203 -5.48 -26.12 -1.81
N HIS A 204 -4.91 -25.10 -1.16
CA HIS A 204 -3.73 -25.13 -0.29
C HIS A 204 -2.39 -25.47 -0.98
N SER A 205 -2.33 -25.52 -2.32
CA SER A 205 -1.04 -25.52 -3.03
C SER A 205 -0.50 -24.09 -3.20
N TYR A 206 0.72 -23.95 -3.69
CA TYR A 206 1.35 -22.65 -3.94
C TYR A 206 1.39 -22.37 -5.44
N ALA A 207 1.15 -21.12 -5.82
CA ALA A 207 1.24 -20.70 -7.22
C ALA A 207 2.70 -20.61 -7.68
N ASP A 208 2.97 -20.96 -8.94
CA ASP A 208 4.28 -20.78 -9.56
C ASP A 208 4.48 -19.36 -10.11
N SER A 209 3.38 -18.60 -10.23
CA SER A 209 3.38 -17.23 -10.76
C SER A 209 2.32 -16.34 -10.11
N LEU A 210 2.56 -15.02 -10.13
CA LEU A 210 1.60 -14.04 -9.63
C LEU A 210 0.30 -14.06 -10.44
N GLU A 211 0.36 -14.32 -11.74
CA GLU A 211 -0.81 -14.41 -12.61
C GLU A 211 -1.70 -15.60 -12.25
N GLU A 212 -1.10 -16.75 -11.94
CA GLU A 212 -1.82 -17.93 -11.46
C GLU A 212 -2.48 -17.64 -10.11
N PHE A 213 -1.72 -17.06 -9.18
CA PHE A 213 -2.22 -16.69 -7.86
C PHE A 213 -3.42 -15.74 -7.94
N ILE A 214 -3.29 -14.62 -8.68
CA ILE A 214 -4.38 -13.67 -8.91
C ILE A 214 -5.57 -14.34 -9.61
N GLY A 215 -5.31 -15.25 -10.54
CA GLY A 215 -6.32 -16.01 -11.25
C GLY A 215 -7.19 -16.88 -10.34
N ALA A 216 -6.56 -17.56 -9.38
CA ALA A 216 -7.24 -18.50 -8.49
C ALA A 216 -8.18 -17.83 -7.47
N TRP A 217 -7.97 -16.55 -7.18
CA TRP A 217 -8.78 -15.76 -6.24
C TRP A 217 -9.82 -14.86 -6.93
N GLN A 218 -10.13 -15.11 -8.21
CA GLN A 218 -11.23 -14.42 -8.90
C GLN A 218 -12.59 -14.97 -8.45
N VAL A 219 -13.57 -14.09 -8.25
CA VAL A 219 -14.92 -14.43 -7.75
C VAL A 219 -15.91 -14.68 -8.90
N SER A 220 -15.55 -14.34 -10.14
CA SER A 220 -16.41 -14.46 -11.31
C SER A 220 -15.91 -15.52 -12.30
N ASP A 221 -16.77 -16.48 -12.66
CA ASP A 221 -16.47 -17.60 -13.57
C ASP A 221 -16.21 -17.19 -15.04
N HIS A 222 -16.50 -15.93 -15.40
CA HIS A 222 -16.45 -15.44 -16.78
C HIS A 222 -15.56 -14.21 -16.89
N CYS A 223 -14.27 -14.40 -16.65
CA CYS A 223 -13.32 -13.33 -16.81
C CYS A 223 -12.10 -13.75 -17.63
N SER A 224 -11.79 -12.95 -18.64
CA SER A 224 -10.63 -13.16 -19.49
C SER A 224 -9.39 -12.59 -18.82
N GLN A 225 -8.36 -13.43 -18.65
CA GLN A 225 -7.06 -12.97 -18.17
C GLN A 225 -6.52 -11.86 -19.09
N ALA A 226 -6.23 -10.70 -18.50
CA ALA A 226 -5.53 -9.65 -19.20
C ALA A 226 -4.05 -10.00 -19.26
N LYS A 227 -3.48 -10.12 -20.47
CA LYS A 227 -2.03 -10.09 -20.63
C LYS A 227 -1.56 -8.65 -20.39
N ASN A 228 -0.72 -8.44 -19.39
CA ASN A 228 -0.01 -7.18 -19.27
C ASN A 228 1.00 -7.07 -20.41
N ALA A 229 0.79 -6.09 -21.29
CA ALA A 229 1.86 -5.65 -22.16
C ALA A 229 2.75 -4.73 -21.32
N GLU A 230 4.00 -5.14 -21.07
CA GLU A 230 5.02 -4.24 -20.53
C GLU A 230 5.12 -3.02 -21.45
N LYS A 231 4.67 -1.86 -20.97
CA LYS A 231 4.87 -0.61 -21.67
C LYS A 231 6.26 -0.09 -21.32
N LEU A 232 7.02 0.29 -22.35
CA LEU A 232 8.25 1.06 -22.19
C LEU A 232 7.95 2.38 -21.46
N CYS A 233 8.37 2.46 -20.20
CA CYS A 233 8.27 3.66 -19.38
C CYS A 233 9.17 4.77 -19.94
N VAL A 234 8.57 5.85 -20.45
CA VAL A 234 9.28 7.11 -20.70
C VAL A 234 9.26 7.93 -19.42
N ASN A 235 10.34 8.65 -19.13
CA ASN A 235 10.55 9.43 -17.90
C ASN A 235 9.45 10.51 -17.71
N THR A 236 8.37 10.18 -17.01
CA THR A 236 7.23 11.08 -16.75
C THR A 236 7.49 11.98 -15.54
N SER A 237 6.71 13.06 -15.40
CA SER A 237 6.77 13.95 -14.21
C SER A 237 6.52 13.19 -12.90
N GLY A 238 5.60 12.22 -12.89
CA GLY A 238 5.33 11.41 -11.70
C GLY A 238 6.49 10.46 -11.33
N SER A 239 7.23 9.92 -12.30
CA SER A 239 8.44 9.12 -12.05
C SER A 239 9.49 9.91 -11.26
N LYS A 240 9.65 11.20 -11.58
CA LYS A 240 10.52 12.11 -10.81
C LYS A 240 10.03 12.30 -9.37
N ILE A 241 8.72 12.39 -9.14
CA ILE A 241 8.14 12.50 -7.80
C ILE A 241 8.35 11.20 -7.01
N CYS A 242 8.14 10.03 -7.63
CA CYS A 242 8.43 8.73 -7.03
C CYS A 242 9.88 8.65 -6.54
N LYS A 243 10.84 9.06 -7.39
CA LYS A 243 12.26 9.13 -7.03
C LYS A 243 12.53 10.08 -5.86
N THR A 244 11.91 11.27 -5.89
CA THR A 244 12.02 12.27 -4.81
C THR A 244 11.55 11.71 -3.48
N PHE A 245 10.47 10.93 -3.48
CA PHE A 245 9.91 10.33 -2.26
C PHE A 245 10.71 9.15 -1.74
N PHE A 246 11.20 8.26 -2.60
CA PHE A 246 11.65 6.93 -2.16
C PHE A 246 13.15 6.66 -2.38
N GLN A 247 13.85 7.46 -3.18
CA GLN A 247 15.27 7.21 -3.49
C GLN A 247 16.19 8.40 -3.18
N ASP A 248 15.67 9.63 -3.28
CA ASP A 248 16.51 10.81 -3.15
C ASP A 248 17.05 10.99 -1.72
N PHE A 249 18.29 11.48 -1.64
CA PHE A 249 18.97 11.79 -0.38
C PHE A 249 18.23 12.86 0.45
N ASN A 250 17.49 13.74 -0.21
CA ASN A 250 16.69 14.78 0.45
C ASN A 250 15.21 14.38 0.54
N SER A 251 14.90 13.08 0.43
CA SER A 251 13.53 12.59 0.57
C SER A 251 12.92 13.05 1.90
N PRO A 252 11.65 13.51 1.90
CA PRO A 252 10.92 13.82 3.12
C PRO A 252 10.73 12.59 4.03
N PHE A 253 10.87 11.38 3.48
CA PHE A 253 10.64 10.11 4.17
C PHE A 253 11.92 9.42 4.63
N ARG A 254 13.09 10.05 4.40
CA ARG A 254 14.39 9.42 4.63
C ARG A 254 14.63 8.97 6.08
N ASN A 255 13.94 9.56 7.05
CA ASN A 255 14.01 9.14 8.46
C ASN A 255 13.39 7.76 8.71
N CYS A 256 12.56 7.25 7.78
CA CYS A 256 11.91 5.95 7.91
C CYS A 256 12.52 4.87 7.02
N PHE A 257 13.45 5.19 6.10
CA PHE A 257 14.05 4.22 5.17
C PHE A 257 14.80 3.04 5.82
N ARG A 258 15.04 3.09 7.13
CA ARG A 258 15.68 2.01 7.90
C ARG A 258 14.68 1.18 8.73
N VAL A 259 13.41 1.57 8.69
CA VAL A 259 12.28 0.98 9.40
C VAL A 259 11.31 0.33 8.40
N VAL A 260 11.02 1.03 7.31
CA VAL A 260 10.23 0.54 6.17
C VAL A 260 11.11 0.62 4.93
N ASP A 261 11.20 -0.47 4.16
CA ASP A 261 11.95 -0.49 2.90
C ASP A 261 11.24 0.37 1.84
N PRO A 262 11.88 1.43 1.31
CA PRO A 262 11.27 2.29 0.30
C PRO A 262 11.28 1.70 -1.11
N GLU A 263 12.09 0.67 -1.40
CA GLU A 263 12.30 0.21 -2.78
C GLU A 263 11.05 -0.43 -3.43
N PRO A 264 10.23 -1.24 -2.71
CA PRO A 264 8.96 -1.74 -3.25
C PRO A 264 8.00 -0.59 -3.61
N PHE A 265 7.90 0.44 -2.76
CA PHE A 265 7.07 1.63 -3.01
C PHE A 265 7.55 2.41 -4.23
N HIS A 266 8.87 2.60 -4.36
CA HIS A 266 9.47 3.23 -5.54
C HIS A 266 9.09 2.48 -6.82
N SER A 267 9.30 1.16 -6.83
CA SER A 267 9.06 0.29 -7.98
C SER A 267 7.59 0.33 -8.43
N LEU A 268 6.65 0.18 -7.49
CA LEU A 268 5.21 0.25 -7.77
C LEU A 268 4.77 1.66 -8.20
N CYS A 269 5.34 2.71 -7.60
CA CYS A 269 5.06 4.10 -7.95
C CYS A 269 5.44 4.41 -9.40
N VAL A 270 6.65 4.03 -9.82
CA VAL A 270 7.14 4.23 -11.18
C VAL A 270 6.30 3.44 -12.17
N SER A 271 6.08 2.14 -11.90
CA SER A 271 5.26 1.26 -12.73
C SER A 271 3.86 1.83 -12.98
N HIS A 272 3.16 2.25 -11.93
CA HIS A 272 1.79 2.75 -12.05
C HIS A 272 1.72 4.12 -12.74
N THR A 273 2.70 4.99 -12.49
CA THR A 273 2.76 6.30 -13.18
C THR A 273 2.94 6.12 -14.69
N CYS A 274 3.59 5.03 -15.15
CA CYS A 274 3.72 4.75 -16.57
C CYS A 274 2.39 4.35 -17.24
N GLU A 275 1.48 3.73 -16.51
CA GLU A 275 0.15 3.39 -17.02
C GLU A 275 -0.78 4.60 -17.01
N LEU A 276 -0.76 5.38 -15.93
CA LEU A 276 -1.60 6.54 -15.69
C LEU A 276 -0.74 7.70 -15.18
N PRO A 277 -0.23 8.57 -16.07
CA PRO A 277 0.61 9.69 -15.68
C PRO A 277 -0.23 10.76 -14.97
N ASN A 278 -0.43 10.59 -13.67
CA ASN A 278 -1.08 11.55 -12.78
C ASN A 278 -0.25 11.74 -11.50
N ILE A 279 -0.49 12.84 -10.78
CA ILE A 279 0.18 13.12 -9.50
C ILE A 279 -0.44 12.33 -8.32
N LYS A 280 -1.63 11.73 -8.53
CA LYS A 280 -2.34 10.96 -7.51
C LYS A 280 -1.55 9.71 -7.13
N THR A 281 -0.97 9.01 -8.09
CA THR A 281 -0.19 7.77 -7.87
C THR A 281 0.98 7.95 -6.89
N PRO A 282 1.92 8.91 -7.07
CA PRO A 282 2.94 9.17 -6.07
C PRO A 282 2.40 9.52 -4.69
N CYS A 283 1.27 10.21 -4.62
CA CYS A 283 0.64 10.60 -3.35
C CYS A 283 -0.04 9.43 -2.64
N THR A 284 -0.65 8.50 -3.37
CA THR A 284 -1.17 7.24 -2.84
C THR A 284 -0.03 6.40 -2.23
N MET A 285 1.09 6.27 -2.95
CA MET A 285 2.27 5.54 -2.45
C MET A 285 2.89 6.23 -1.24
N ALA A 286 2.97 7.57 -1.26
CA ALA A 286 3.41 8.36 -0.12
C ALA A 286 2.52 8.15 1.10
N ALA A 287 1.19 8.17 0.95
CA ALA A 287 0.25 7.93 2.04
C ALA A 287 0.44 6.55 2.67
N ALA A 288 0.62 5.51 1.85
CA ALA A 288 0.89 4.16 2.31
C ALA A 288 2.22 4.08 3.10
N PHE A 289 3.27 4.72 2.60
CA PHE A 289 4.57 4.76 3.27
C PHE A 289 4.51 5.51 4.60
N VAL A 290 3.91 6.70 4.60
CA VAL A 290 3.67 7.51 5.81
C VAL A 290 2.87 6.73 6.85
N HIS A 291 1.82 6.02 6.42
CA HIS A 291 1.00 5.17 7.28
C HIS A 291 1.83 4.07 7.97
N LEU A 292 2.64 3.31 7.21
CA LEU A 292 3.50 2.28 7.79
C LEU A 292 4.56 2.87 8.73
N CYS A 293 5.15 4.01 8.37
CA CYS A 293 6.14 4.68 9.21
C CYS A 293 5.54 5.14 10.54
N ASN A 294 4.35 5.74 10.50
CA ASN A 294 3.64 6.17 11.70
C ASN A 294 3.28 4.97 12.60
N ARG A 295 2.82 3.84 12.02
CA ARG A 295 2.62 2.59 12.77
C ARG A 295 3.91 2.06 13.41
N ASN A 296 5.05 2.30 12.78
CA ASN A 296 6.37 1.94 13.30
C ASN A 296 7.05 3.09 14.08
N PHE A 297 6.26 4.00 14.65
CA PHE A 297 6.69 5.05 15.58
C PHE A 297 7.67 6.07 15.00
N VAL A 298 7.65 6.24 13.67
CA VAL A 298 8.39 7.27 12.93
C VAL A 298 7.40 8.32 12.46
N PRO A 299 7.33 9.49 13.11
CA PRO A 299 6.38 10.53 12.73
C PRO A 299 6.76 11.08 11.36
N LEU A 300 5.88 10.84 10.37
CA LEU A 300 5.94 11.43 9.05
C LEU A 300 4.62 12.12 8.72
N GLU A 301 4.73 13.23 8.00
CA GLU A 301 3.60 13.99 7.49
C GLU A 301 3.49 13.82 5.97
N MET A 302 2.28 14.02 5.46
CA MET A 302 2.06 14.01 4.01
C MET A 302 2.76 15.21 3.35
N PRO A 303 3.50 15.01 2.25
CA PRO A 303 4.14 16.10 1.53
C PRO A 303 3.10 17.09 0.99
N PHE A 304 3.36 18.40 1.12
CA PHE A 304 2.43 19.47 0.73
C PHE A 304 1.95 19.40 -0.72
N GLN A 305 2.74 18.82 -1.62
CA GLN A 305 2.37 18.62 -3.03
C GLN A 305 1.25 17.59 -3.23
N CYS A 306 0.94 16.81 -2.21
CA CYS A 306 -0.18 15.86 -2.17
C CYS A 306 -1.45 16.44 -1.53
N ASP A 307 -1.40 17.68 -1.02
CA ASP A 307 -2.50 18.34 -0.29
C ASP A 307 -3.38 19.23 -1.18
N GLY A 308 -3.49 18.89 -2.47
CA GLY A 308 -4.00 19.76 -3.54
C GLY A 308 -5.45 20.27 -3.39
N GLU A 309 -6.26 19.76 -2.46
CA GLU A 309 -7.64 20.23 -2.24
C GLU A 309 -7.74 21.45 -1.30
N LEU A 310 -6.76 21.72 -0.43
CA LEU A 310 -6.76 22.91 0.44
C LEU A 310 -6.47 24.23 -0.31
N ARG A 311 -5.78 24.16 -1.47
CA ARG A 311 -5.44 25.36 -2.25
C ARG A 311 -6.61 25.94 -3.05
N LEU A 312 -7.61 25.12 -3.42
CA LEU A 312 -8.79 25.61 -4.15
C LEU A 312 -9.86 26.22 -3.23
N ARG A 313 -9.88 25.86 -1.93
CA ARG A 313 -10.78 26.50 -0.95
C ARG A 313 -10.24 27.83 -0.41
N ASN A 314 -8.93 28.01 -0.34
CA ASN A 314 -8.34 29.27 0.11
C ASN A 314 -8.15 30.33 -1.00
N SER A 315 -8.34 29.96 -2.27
CA SER A 315 -8.36 30.92 -3.40
C SER A 315 -9.72 31.56 -3.67
N SER A 316 -10.78 31.17 -2.94
CA SER A 316 -12.15 31.69 -3.10
C SER A 316 -12.61 32.59 -1.96
N LEU A 317 -11.69 33.16 -1.17
CA LEU A 317 -12.01 34.32 -0.33
C LEU A 317 -12.13 35.57 -1.23
N PRO A 318 -13.29 36.26 -1.24
CA PRO A 318 -13.45 37.46 -2.06
C PRO A 318 -12.45 38.52 -1.61
N LYS A 319 -11.70 39.07 -2.57
CA LYS A 319 -10.88 40.27 -2.37
C LYS A 319 -11.81 41.36 -1.82
N ALA A 320 -11.52 41.84 -0.61
CA ALA A 320 -12.14 43.03 -0.07
C ALA A 320 -11.87 44.19 -1.04
N THR A 321 -12.94 44.71 -1.65
CA THR A 321 -12.91 45.97 -2.40
C THR A 321 -12.77 47.11 -1.40
N HIS A 322 -11.66 47.83 -1.46
CA HIS A 322 -11.53 49.19 -0.96
C HIS A 322 -12.14 50.16 -1.96
#